data_AF-A0A1X9N5G3-F1
#
_entry.id   AF-A0A1X9N5G3-F1
#
_cell.length_a   1.000
_cell.length_b   1.000
_cell.length_c   1.000
_cell.angle_alpha   90.00
_cell.angle_beta   90.00
_cell.angle_gamma   90.00
#
_symmetry.space_group_name_H-M   'P 1'
#
loop_
_entity.id
_entity.type
_entity.pdbx_description
1 polymer ?
#
loop_
_entity_poly.entity_id
_entity_poly.type
_entity_poly.pdbx_seq_one_letter_code
_entity_poly.pdbx_strand_id
1 'polypeptide(L)'
;MTFMNTKIDTERTPEVEEWIKEESAEQEVRYQKIYDEMAALKPSREQWYAEFFHRLKTRGFNADADTKVQIPEADIPVKPEGREDIVIWKYGEQSIEEVEGK
;
A
#
# COMPACT_ATOMS: atom_id res chain seq x y z
N MET A 1 -20.43 -12.11 28.78
CA MET A 1 -20.38 -10.63 28.84
C MET A 1 -21.26 -10.10 27.73
N THR A 2 -22.42 -9.52 28.07
CA THR A 2 -23.38 -9.04 27.07
C THR A 2 -23.13 -7.56 26.85
N PHE A 3 -22.70 -7.16 25.64
CA PHE A 3 -22.58 -5.75 25.28
C PHE A 3 -23.98 -5.13 25.28
N MET A 4 -24.18 -4.08 26.08
CA MET A 4 -25.40 -3.27 26.04
C MET A 4 -25.44 -2.58 24.68
N ASN A 5 -26.54 -2.74 23.93
CA ASN A 5 -26.72 -2.09 22.64
C ASN A 5 -27.01 -0.60 22.87
N THR A 6 -25.99 0.25 22.85
CA THR A 6 -26.07 1.70 23.11
C THR A 6 -26.44 2.53 21.88
N LYS A 7 -27.03 1.90 20.85
CA LYS A 7 -27.45 2.64 19.65
C LYS A 7 -28.63 3.54 20.00
N ILE A 8 -28.43 4.85 19.88
CA ILE A 8 -29.50 5.84 19.96
C ILE A 8 -29.94 6.11 18.52
N ASP A 9 -31.16 5.71 18.18
CA ASP A 9 -31.76 5.98 16.88
C ASP A 9 -32.29 7.41 16.89
N THR A 10 -31.56 8.31 16.24
CA THR A 10 -32.00 9.68 15.99
C THR A 10 -32.61 9.76 14.60
N GLU A 11 -33.86 10.19 14.50
CA GLU A 11 -34.48 10.46 13.19
C GLU A 11 -33.77 11.63 12.51
N ARG A 12 -33.37 11.42 11.25
CA ARG A 12 -32.73 12.45 10.43
C ARG A 12 -33.81 13.27 9.75
N THR A 13 -33.59 14.58 9.64
CA THR A 13 -34.46 15.42 8.84
C THR A 13 -34.24 15.12 7.35
N PRO A 14 -35.26 15.33 6.49
CA PRO A 14 -35.13 15.06 5.04
C PRO A 14 -33.99 15.86 4.39
N GLU A 15 -33.75 17.10 4.84
CA GLU A 15 -32.62 17.93 4.39
C GLU A 15 -31.27 17.28 4.67
N VAL A 16 -31.11 16.64 5.84
CA VAL A 16 -29.88 15.93 6.21
C VAL A 16 -29.69 14.68 5.37
N GLU A 17 -30.77 13.97 5.01
CA GLU A 17 -30.69 12.80 4.12
C GLU A 17 -30.30 13.19 2.69
N GLU A 18 -30.84 14.29 2.18
CA GLU A 18 -30.47 14.83 0.86
C GLU A 18 -29.00 15.26 0.83
N TRP A 19 -28.54 15.99 1.87
CA TRP A 19 -27.13 16.37 1.99
C TRP A 19 -26.20 15.16 2.05
N ILE A 20 -26.54 14.13 2.84
CA ILE A 20 -25.72 12.90 2.91
C ILE A 20 -25.63 12.22 1.54
N LYS A 21 -26.72 12.20 0.78
CA LYS A 21 -26.75 11.59 -0.56
C LYS A 21 -25.86 12.35 -1.54
N GLU A 22 -25.90 13.68 -1.51
CA GLU A 22 -25.04 14.55 -2.31
C GLU A 22 -23.57 14.33 -1.97
N GLU A 23 -23.21 14.44 -0.69
CA GLU A 23 -21.84 14.22 -0.21
C GLU A 23 -21.33 12.82 -0.54
N SER A 24 -22.17 11.79 -0.40
CA SER A 24 -21.77 10.41 -0.74
C SER A 24 -21.46 10.27 -2.22
N ALA A 25 -22.25 10.90 -3.10
CA ALA A 25 -22.01 10.89 -4.53
C ALA A 25 -20.71 11.63 -4.89
N GLU A 26 -20.44 12.78 -4.26
CA GLU A 26 -19.18 13.50 -4.47
C GLU A 26 -17.97 12.71 -4.00
N GLN A 27 -18.08 12.06 -2.84
CA GLN A 27 -16.99 11.28 -2.28
C GLN A 27 -16.67 10.05 -3.12
N GLU A 28 -17.68 9.40 -3.70
CA GLU A 28 -17.48 8.28 -4.63
C GLU A 28 -16.68 8.72 -5.86
N VAL A 29 -17.00 9.89 -6.42
CA VAL A 29 -16.28 10.45 -7.57
C VAL A 29 -14.83 10.78 -7.21
N ARG A 30 -14.59 11.37 -6.03
CA ARG A 30 -13.24 11.67 -5.55
C ARG A 30 -12.44 10.38 -5.30
N TYR A 31 -13.08 9.37 -4.70
CA TYR A 31 -12.48 8.07 -4.45
C TYR A 31 -12.04 7.42 -5.76
N GLN A 32 -12.93 7.33 -6.75
CA GLN A 32 -12.62 6.71 -8.03
C GLN A 32 -11.43 7.40 -8.71
N LYS A 33 -11.42 8.74 -8.71
CA LYS A 33 -10.30 9.51 -9.26
C LYS A 33 -8.97 9.18 -8.57
N ILE A 34 -8.95 9.17 -7.23
CA ILE A 34 -7.73 8.85 -6.46
C ILE A 34 -7.31 7.42 -6.73
N TYR A 35 -8.25 6.48 -6.77
CA TYR A 35 -7.97 5.08 -7.05
C TYR A 35 -7.31 4.90 -8.42
N ASP A 36 -7.83 5.55 -9.46
CA ASP A 36 -7.28 5.49 -10.81
C ASP A 36 -5.89 6.14 -10.89
N GLU A 37 -5.68 7.28 -10.24
CA GLU A 37 -4.37 7.94 -10.15
C GLU A 37 -3.35 7.06 -9.42
N MET A 38 -3.73 6.41 -8.31
CA MET A 38 -2.86 5.47 -7.60
C MET A 38 -2.56 4.21 -8.44
N ALA A 39 -3.54 3.70 -9.18
CA ALA A 39 -3.36 2.56 -10.08
C ALA A 39 -2.40 2.92 -11.22
N ALA A 40 -2.49 4.14 -11.76
CA ALA A 40 -1.58 4.63 -12.79
C ALA A 40 -0.12 4.76 -12.29
N LEU A 41 0.08 5.02 -10.99
CA LEU A 41 1.41 5.05 -10.36
C LEU A 41 2.02 3.67 -10.09
N LYS A 42 1.25 2.58 -10.26
CA LYS A 42 1.71 1.21 -9.97
C LYS A 42 3.05 0.85 -10.64
N PRO A 43 3.28 1.11 -11.95
CA PRO A 43 4.55 0.77 -12.59
C PRO A 43 5.73 1.55 -12.00
N SER A 44 5.55 2.85 -11.73
CA SER A 44 6.60 3.68 -11.11
C SER A 44 6.93 3.21 -9.70
N ARG A 45 5.91 2.83 -8.92
CA ARG A 45 6.09 2.30 -7.57
C ARG A 45 6.86 0.98 -7.59
N GLU A 46 6.57 0.08 -8.51
CA GLU A 46 7.29 -1.19 -8.67
C GLU A 46 8.76 -0.95 -9.03
N GLN A 47 9.04 0.01 -9.91
CA GLN A 47 10.40 0.44 -10.21
C GLN A 47 11.12 0.99 -8.97
N TRP A 48 10.46 1.85 -8.18
CA TRP A 48 11.07 2.40 -6.96
C TRP A 48 11.44 1.33 -5.94
N TYR A 49 10.60 0.30 -5.78
CA TYR A 49 10.92 -0.84 -4.91
C TYR A 49 12.12 -1.63 -5.43
N ALA A 50 12.16 -1.94 -6.72
CA ALA A 50 13.30 -2.63 -7.33
C ALA A 50 14.61 -1.84 -7.15
N GLU A 51 14.60 -0.54 -7.41
CA GLU A 51 15.76 0.35 -7.22
C GLU A 51 16.18 0.46 -5.75
N PHE A 52 15.21 0.46 -4.83
CA PHE A 52 15.49 0.49 -3.40
C PHE A 52 16.16 -0.79 -2.92
N PHE A 53 15.62 -1.96 -3.28
CA PHE A 53 16.22 -3.25 -2.93
C PHE A 53 17.59 -3.45 -3.60
N HIS A 54 17.75 -3.01 -4.85
CA HIS A 54 19.05 -3.00 -5.51
C HIS A 54 20.09 -2.19 -4.72
N ARG A 55 19.71 -1.02 -4.19
CA ARG A 55 20.60 -0.19 -3.35
C ARG A 55 20.95 -0.86 -2.02
N LEU A 56 20.00 -1.54 -1.39
CA LEU A 56 20.25 -2.29 -0.15
C LEU A 56 21.23 -3.46 -0.36
N LYS A 57 21.14 -4.15 -1.51
CA LYS A 57 22.07 -5.24 -1.86
C LYS A 57 23.46 -4.72 -2.23
N THR A 58 23.55 -3.64 -3.00
CA THR A 58 24.83 -3.16 -3.56
C THR A 58 25.56 -2.17 -2.65
N ARG A 59 24.87 -1.16 -2.15
CA ARG A 59 25.46 -0.09 -1.34
C ARG A 59 25.33 -0.35 0.16
N GLY A 60 24.33 -1.13 0.56
CA GLY A 60 24.00 -1.36 1.95
C GLY A 60 23.43 -0.14 2.66
N PHE A 61 23.07 -0.31 3.92
CA PHE A 61 22.61 0.76 4.82
C PHE A 61 23.68 1.05 5.87
N ASN A 62 23.67 2.25 6.45
CA ASN A 62 24.58 2.58 7.54
C ASN A 62 24.11 1.85 8.81
N ALA A 63 24.90 0.89 9.30
CA ALA A 63 24.70 0.27 10.60
C ALA A 63 25.38 1.08 11.71
N ASP A 64 26.49 1.73 11.36
CA ASP A 64 27.20 2.71 12.18
C ASP A 64 27.77 3.82 11.26
N ALA A 65 28.34 4.89 11.81
CA ALA A 65 28.79 6.07 11.06
C ALA A 65 29.64 5.72 9.83
N ASP A 66 30.63 4.85 9.99
CA ASP A 66 31.53 4.42 8.92
C ASP A 66 31.22 3.00 8.40
N THR A 67 30.34 2.26 9.08
CA THR A 67 30.06 0.85 8.76
C THR A 67 28.77 0.72 7.97
N LYS A 68 28.90 0.26 6.73
CA LYS A 68 27.77 -0.13 5.89
C LYS A 68 27.57 -1.63 5.91
N VAL A 69 26.31 -2.06 6.04
CA VAL A 69 25.90 -3.47 5.98
C VAL A 69 25.02 -3.66 4.74
N GLN A 70 25.41 -4.60 3.88
CA GLN A 70 24.59 -5.07 2.77
C GLN A 70 23.59 -6.11 3.30
N ILE A 71 22.36 -6.07 2.78
CA ILE A 71 21.33 -7.04 3.14
C ILE A 71 21.46 -8.25 2.20
N PRO A 72 21.55 -9.48 2.74
CA PRO A 72 21.59 -10.69 1.91
C PRO A 72 20.26 -10.89 1.19
N GLU A 73 20.29 -11.58 0.06
CA GLU A 73 19.11 -11.73 -0.81
C GLU A 73 17.94 -12.43 -0.11
N ALA A 74 18.22 -13.41 0.76
CA ALA A 74 17.22 -14.12 1.55
C ALA A 74 16.43 -13.21 2.52
N ASP A 75 17.01 -12.07 2.91
CA ASP A 75 16.38 -11.10 3.82
C ASP A 75 15.66 -9.98 3.06
N ILE A 76 15.78 -9.93 1.74
CA ILE A 76 14.96 -9.04 0.92
C ILE A 76 13.52 -9.53 0.96
N PRO A 77 12.52 -8.64 1.00
CA PRO A 77 11.13 -9.08 1.00
C PRO A 77 10.61 -9.40 -0.42
N VAL A 78 9.73 -10.42 -0.52
CA VAL A 78 9.03 -10.79 -1.76
C VAL A 78 7.62 -10.24 -1.76
N LYS A 79 7.19 -9.71 -2.91
CA LYS A 79 5.80 -9.35 -3.13
C LYS A 79 4.95 -10.63 -3.21
N PRO A 80 3.91 -10.80 -2.37
CA PRO A 80 3.06 -11.98 -2.42
C PRO A 80 2.24 -12.04 -3.72
N GLU A 81 2.09 -13.24 -4.28
CA GLU A 81 1.27 -13.47 -5.47
C GLU A 81 -0.20 -13.10 -5.24
N GLY A 82 -0.84 -12.54 -6.28
CA GLY A 82 -2.27 -12.21 -6.26
C GLY A 82 -2.68 -11.06 -5.34
N ARG A 83 -1.71 -10.29 -4.81
CA ARG A 83 -1.96 -9.09 -3.98
C ARG A 83 -1.35 -7.87 -4.64
N GLU A 84 -2.21 -6.93 -5.02
CA GLU A 84 -1.80 -5.68 -5.66
C GLU A 84 -1.83 -4.48 -4.71
N ASP A 85 -2.59 -4.62 -3.63
CA ASP A 85 -2.99 -3.62 -2.64
C ASP A 85 -2.25 -3.76 -1.30
N ILE A 86 -1.51 -4.85 -1.11
CA ILE A 86 -0.84 -5.17 0.16
C ILE A 86 0.66 -4.87 0.05
N VAL A 87 1.16 -4.06 0.99
CA VAL A 87 2.59 -3.75 1.19
C VAL A 87 3.18 -4.61 2.33
N ILE A 88 2.55 -5.74 2.64
CA ILE A 88 3.10 -6.73 3.57
C ILE A 88 3.95 -7.69 2.75
N TRP A 89 5.21 -7.33 2.59
CA TRP A 89 6.21 -8.16 1.97
C TRP A 89 6.69 -9.17 3.01
N LYS A 90 6.51 -10.47 2.75
CA LYS A 90 7.09 -11.52 3.61
C LYS A 90 8.50 -11.85 3.11
N TYR A 91 9.39 -12.18 4.04
CA TYR A 91 10.79 -12.56 3.77
C TYR A 91 10.89 -13.64 2.68
N GLY A 92 11.73 -13.44 1.67
CA GLY A 92 12.05 -14.44 0.63
C GLY A 92 12.90 -13.87 -0.53
N GLU A 93 13.52 -14.73 -1.31
CA GLU A 93 14.37 -14.33 -2.44
C GLU A 93 13.51 -13.93 -3.65
N GLN A 94 13.70 -12.73 -4.18
CA GLN A 94 13.26 -12.36 -5.53
C GLN A 94 14.48 -11.93 -6.36
N SER A 95 14.75 -12.68 -7.43
CA SER A 95 15.83 -12.35 -8.37
C SER A 95 15.38 -11.25 -9.33
N ILE A 96 16.34 -10.45 -9.80
CA ILE A 96 16.11 -9.29 -10.67
C ILE A 96 15.52 -9.70 -12.04
N GLU A 97 15.71 -10.96 -12.43
CA GLU A 97 15.30 -11.51 -13.73
C GLU A 97 13.77 -11.71 -13.84
N GLU A 98 13.09 -11.97 -12.73
CA GLU A 98 11.63 -12.17 -12.71
C GLU A 98 10.83 -10.88 -12.92
N VAL A 99 11.44 -9.72 -12.63
CA VAL A 99 10.79 -8.39 -12.79
C VAL A 99 10.89 -7.87 -14.22
N GLU A 100 11.89 -8.31 -15.00
CA GLU A 100 12.09 -7.86 -16.40
C GLU A 100 11.38 -8.73 -17.46
N GLY A 101 10.72 -9.83 -17.07
CA GLY A 101 9.95 -10.64 -18.02
C GLY A 101 10.78 -11.15 -19.20
N LYS A 102 11.92 -11.78 -18.91
CA LYS A 102 12.69 -12.59 -19.86
C LYS A 102 12.72 -14.04 -19.44
#